data_AF-A0A3B1JT40-F1
#
_entry.id   AF-A0A3B1JT40-F1
#
_cell.length_a   1.000
_cell.length_b   1.000
_cell.length_c   1.000
_cell.angle_alpha   90.00
_cell.angle_beta   90.00
_cell.angle_gamma   90.00
#
_symmetry.space_group_name_H-M   'P 1'
#
loop_
_entity.id
_entity.type
_entity.pdbx_description
1 polymer ?
#
loop_
_entity_poly.entity_id
_entity_poly.type
_entity_poly.pdbx_seq_one_letter_code
_entity_poly.pdbx_strand_id
1 'polypeptide(L)'
;MSALIRRIINTAAAPAAIGPYSQAVVVDRTMYISGQLGMDTASGQLVAGGVQAQAKQALINMGEILKAAGCGYENVFSRNFPARAAYQVAALPRGGLVEIEAVAVLGPITDAS
;
A
#
# COMPACT_ATOMS: atom_id res chain seq x y z
N MET A 1 -13.86 -26.61 -12.06
CA MET A 1 -12.85 -25.52 -12.10
C MET A 1 -12.13 -25.51 -10.77
N SER A 2 -10.80 -25.36 -10.75
CA SER A 2 -10.08 -25.14 -9.49
C SER A 2 -10.42 -23.75 -8.95
N ALA A 3 -10.68 -23.63 -7.65
CA ALA A 3 -11.04 -22.36 -7.02
C ALA A 3 -9.78 -21.52 -6.74
N LEU A 4 -9.88 -20.21 -6.94
CA LEU A 4 -8.83 -19.27 -6.49
C LEU A 4 -9.01 -18.94 -5.01
N ILE A 5 -7.90 -18.80 -4.30
CA ILE A 5 -7.89 -18.37 -2.90
C ILE A 5 -7.84 -16.83 -2.87
N ARG A 6 -8.79 -16.23 -2.16
CA ARG A 6 -8.77 -14.81 -1.78
C ARG A 6 -8.30 -14.69 -0.35
N ARG A 7 -7.23 -13.92 -0.11
CA ARG A 7 -6.70 -13.62 1.22
C ARG A 7 -6.85 -12.13 1.52
N ILE A 8 -7.47 -11.80 2.64
CA ILE A 8 -7.54 -10.44 3.15
C ILE A 8 -6.27 -10.15 3.95
N ILE A 9 -5.58 -9.07 3.63
CA ILE A 9 -4.38 -8.64 4.35
C ILE A 9 -4.81 -7.61 5.39
N ASN A 10 -4.38 -7.86 6.62
CA ASN A 10 -4.61 -7.00 7.76
C ASN A 10 -3.41 -7.10 8.71
N THR A 11 -2.81 -5.96 9.05
CA THR A 11 -1.69 -5.85 9.99
C THR A 11 -1.92 -4.69 10.95
N ALA A 12 -1.54 -4.90 12.21
CA ALA A 12 -1.56 -3.85 13.24
C ALA A 12 -0.41 -2.83 13.07
N ALA A 13 0.56 -3.11 12.19
CA ALA A 13 1.68 -2.21 11.91
C ALA A 13 1.33 -1.09 10.90
N ALA A 14 0.17 -1.19 10.23
CA ALA A 14 -0.38 -0.15 9.37
C ALA A 14 -1.73 0.35 9.91
N PRO A 15 -2.16 1.58 9.59
CA PRO A 15 -3.42 2.12 10.08
C PRO A 15 -4.60 1.22 9.77
N ALA A 16 -5.52 1.08 10.74
CA ALA A 16 -6.75 0.35 10.53
C ALA A 16 -7.59 0.97 9.41
N ALA A 17 -8.34 0.13 8.68
CA ALA A 17 -9.30 0.63 7.71
C ALA A 17 -10.38 1.49 8.41
N ILE A 18 -10.58 2.72 7.95
CA ILE A 18 -11.54 3.67 8.52
C ILE A 18 -12.93 3.58 7.87
N GLY A 19 -13.16 2.54 7.08
CA GLY A 19 -14.40 2.30 6.33
C GLY A 19 -14.52 0.84 5.86
N PRO A 20 -15.51 0.51 5.01
CA PRO A 20 -15.78 -0.86 4.58
C PRO A 20 -14.82 -1.34 3.48
N TYR A 21 -13.51 -1.31 3.76
CA TYR A 21 -12.46 -1.76 2.85
C TYR A 21 -11.36 -2.51 3.61
N SER A 22 -10.53 -3.26 2.89
CA SER A 22 -9.37 -3.98 3.46
C SER A 22 -8.09 -3.20 3.19
N GLN A 23 -7.05 -3.35 4.03
CA GLN A 23 -5.73 -2.74 3.75
C GLN A 23 -5.19 -3.22 2.40
N ALA A 24 -5.29 -4.52 2.14
CA ALA A 24 -5.09 -5.09 0.82
C ALA A 24 -5.85 -6.41 0.65
N VAL A 25 -6.01 -6.83 -0.60
CA VAL A 25 -6.60 -8.13 -0.97
C VAL A 25 -5.67 -8.83 -1.94
N VAL A 26 -5.38 -10.11 -1.66
CA VAL A 26 -4.63 -10.98 -2.55
C VAL A 26 -5.58 -11.98 -3.19
N VAL A 27 -5.51 -12.13 -4.51
CA VAL A 27 -6.19 -13.20 -5.27
C VAL A 27 -5.15 -13.86 -6.15
N ASP A 28 -4.98 -15.18 -5.99
CA ASP A 28 -3.85 -15.91 -6.56
C ASP A 28 -2.52 -15.25 -6.17
N ARG A 29 -1.79 -14.64 -7.12
CA ARG A 29 -0.54 -13.91 -6.85
C ARG A 29 -0.67 -12.40 -6.93
N THR A 30 -1.81 -11.86 -7.34
CA THR A 30 -1.98 -10.41 -7.48
C THR A 30 -2.50 -9.83 -6.18
N MET A 31 -1.84 -8.78 -5.72
CA MET A 31 -2.19 -8.00 -4.53
C MET A 31 -2.65 -6.61 -4.94
N TYR A 32 -3.86 -6.26 -4.49
CA TYR A 32 -4.43 -4.92 -4.63
C TYR A 32 -4.33 -4.22 -3.29
N ILE A 33 -3.59 -3.11 -3.24
CA ILE A 33 -3.33 -2.35 -2.02
C ILE A 33 -4.18 -1.08 -2.07
N SER A 34 -4.96 -0.86 -1.01
CA SER A 34 -5.79 0.35 -0.88
C SER A 34 -4.93 1.61 -0.85
N GLY A 35 -5.53 2.77 -1.11
CA GLY A 35 -4.86 4.07 -1.00
C GLY A 35 -4.31 4.32 0.40
N GLN A 36 -3.02 4.60 0.48
CA GLN A 36 -2.31 4.86 1.73
C GLN A 36 -2.13 6.36 1.93
N LEU A 37 -2.72 6.88 3.00
CA LEU A 37 -2.48 8.22 3.51
C LEU A 37 -1.28 8.23 4.46
N GLY A 38 -0.72 9.42 4.69
CA GLY A 38 0.33 9.64 5.69
C GLY A 38 -0.16 9.62 7.13
N MET A 39 -0.91 8.59 7.53
CA MET A 39 -1.42 8.42 8.88
C MET A 39 -0.42 7.67 9.75
N ASP A 40 -0.21 8.14 10.97
CA ASP A 40 0.49 7.40 12.00
C ASP A 40 -0.37 6.23 12.50
N THR A 41 0.22 5.03 12.58
CA THR A 41 -0.49 3.80 12.92
C THR A 41 -1.06 3.82 14.33
N ALA A 42 -0.33 4.42 15.30
CA ALA A 42 -0.73 4.39 16.71
C ALA A 42 -1.88 5.37 17.00
N SER A 43 -1.79 6.59 16.47
CA SER A 43 -2.78 7.65 16.71
C SER A 43 -3.93 7.66 15.70
N GLY A 44 -3.73 7.08 14.51
CA GLY A 44 -4.67 7.16 13.40
C GLY A 44 -4.81 8.57 12.80
N GLN A 45 -3.93 9.51 13.15
CA GLN A 45 -3.94 10.90 12.66
C GLN A 45 -2.91 11.09 11.54
N LEU A 46 -3.12 12.10 10.69
CA LEU A 46 -2.11 12.51 9.71
C LEU A 46 -0.87 13.05 10.41
N VAL A 47 0.31 12.65 9.95
CA VAL A 47 1.56 13.19 10.48
C VAL A 47 1.71 14.67 10.13
N ALA A 48 2.29 15.43 11.06
CA ALA A 48 2.68 16.83 10.83
C ALA A 48 3.89 16.91 9.88
N GLY A 49 4.21 18.12 9.40
CA GLY A 49 5.34 18.35 8.49
C GLY A 49 5.00 18.35 7.00
N GLY A 50 3.70 18.36 6.67
CA GLY A 50 3.22 18.55 5.30
C GLY A 50 3.42 17.34 4.39
N VAL A 51 3.42 17.59 3.07
CA VAL A 51 3.32 16.54 2.05
C VAL A 51 4.49 15.55 2.08
N GLN A 52 5.70 16.00 2.37
CA GLN A 52 6.88 15.12 2.41
C GLN A 52 6.81 14.12 3.57
N ALA A 53 6.40 14.59 4.75
CA ALA A 53 6.22 13.73 5.91
C ALA A 53 5.08 12.73 5.67
N GLN A 54 3.97 13.19 5.10
CA GLN A 54 2.84 12.31 4.76
C GLN A 54 3.20 11.29 3.68
N ALA A 55 3.96 11.66 2.64
CA ALA A 55 4.41 10.74 1.61
C ALA A 55 5.31 9.64 2.21
N LYS A 56 6.25 10.02 3.09
CA LYS A 56 7.10 9.06 3.80
C LYS A 56 6.26 8.10 4.64
N GLN A 57 5.30 8.62 5.41
CA GLN A 57 4.45 7.78 6.26
C GLN A 57 3.54 6.87 5.43
N ALA A 58 2.96 7.35 4.32
CA ALA A 58 2.16 6.55 3.40
C ALA A 58 2.96 5.36 2.84
N LEU A 59 4.22 5.59 2.46
CA LEU A 59 5.13 4.53 2.02
C LEU A 59 5.55 3.61 3.16
N ILE A 60 5.71 4.08 4.40
CA ILE A 60 5.95 3.18 5.53
C ILE A 60 4.74 2.26 5.73
N ASN A 61 3.53 2.82 5.74
CA ASN A 61 2.28 2.07 5.90
C ASN A 61 2.11 1.01 4.79
N MET A 62 2.33 1.38 3.53
CA MET A 62 2.31 0.45 2.41
C MET A 62 3.37 -0.66 2.56
N GLY A 63 4.56 -0.32 3.04
CA GLY A 63 5.63 -1.28 3.31
C GLY A 63 5.23 -2.32 4.36
N GLU A 64 4.56 -1.91 5.44
CA GLU A 64 4.06 -2.85 6.45
C GLU A 64 2.93 -3.75 5.92
N ILE A 65 2.10 -3.25 5.02
CA ILE A 65 1.06 -4.05 4.33
C ILE A 65 1.70 -5.08 3.39
N LEU A 66 2.72 -4.69 2.62
CA LEU A 66 3.49 -5.60 1.79
C LEU A 66 4.13 -6.72 2.62
N LYS A 67 4.77 -6.36 3.75
CA LYS A 67 5.40 -7.32 4.67
C LYS A 67 4.39 -8.33 5.20
N ALA A 68 3.19 -7.88 5.57
CA ALA A 68 2.12 -8.76 6.02
C ALA A 68 1.64 -9.76 4.95
N ALA A 69 1.85 -9.45 3.66
CA ALA A 69 1.59 -10.38 2.56
C ALA A 69 2.78 -11.30 2.23
N GLY A 70 3.94 -11.11 2.86
CA GLY A 70 5.19 -11.83 2.58
C GLY A 70 6.02 -11.20 1.45
N CYS A 71 5.89 -9.90 1.22
CA CYS A 71 6.63 -9.15 0.20
C CYS A 71 7.30 -7.91 0.79
N GLY A 72 8.31 -7.38 0.12
CA GLY A 72 8.85 -6.07 0.42
C GLY A 72 8.92 -5.19 -0.82
N TYR A 73 9.39 -3.97 -0.65
CA TYR A 73 9.62 -3.08 -1.78
C TYR A 73 10.68 -3.61 -2.73
N GLU A 74 11.64 -4.36 -2.22
CA GLU A 74 12.67 -5.07 -2.98
C GLU A 74 12.11 -6.07 -3.98
N ASN A 75 10.96 -6.69 -3.67
CA ASN A 75 10.25 -7.60 -4.58
C ASN A 75 9.60 -6.83 -5.74
N VAL A 76 9.42 -5.52 -5.62
CA VAL A 76 8.66 -4.71 -6.59
C VAL A 76 9.51 -3.60 -7.24
N PHE A 77 10.53 -3.07 -6.56
CA PHE A 77 11.17 -1.76 -6.83
C PHE A 77 12.72 -1.78 -6.77
N SER A 78 13.38 -2.93 -6.67
CA SER A 78 14.84 -2.98 -6.45
C SER A 78 15.69 -2.46 -7.64
N ARG A 79 15.21 -2.63 -8.87
CA ARG A 79 15.89 -2.14 -10.09
C ARG A 79 14.92 -1.63 -11.15
N ASN A 80 13.75 -2.25 -11.24
CA ASN A 80 12.67 -1.86 -12.13
C ASN A 80 11.64 -1.03 -11.35
N PHE A 81 11.58 0.28 -11.65
CA PHE A 81 10.58 1.15 -11.04
C PHE A 81 9.17 0.83 -11.58
N PRO A 82 8.11 0.97 -10.77
CA PRO A 82 6.74 0.71 -11.22
C PRO A 82 6.29 1.67 -12.31
N ALA A 83 5.37 1.18 -13.14
CA ALA A 83 4.47 2.06 -13.87
C ALA A 83 3.71 2.96 -12.86
N ARG A 84 3.42 4.21 -13.27
CA ARG A 84 2.79 5.19 -12.38
C ARG A 84 1.88 6.15 -13.13
N ALA A 85 0.72 6.42 -12.53
CA ALA A 85 -0.07 7.61 -12.80
C ALA A 85 0.09 8.60 -11.62
N ALA A 86 0.22 9.88 -11.91
CA ALA A 86 0.32 10.92 -10.90
C ALA A 86 -0.44 12.16 -11.39
N TYR A 87 -1.38 12.64 -10.58
CA TYR A 87 -2.21 13.79 -10.89
C TYR A 87 -2.72 14.39 -9.58
N GLN A 88 -3.13 15.66 -9.64
CA GLN A 88 -3.75 16.33 -8.51
C GLN A 88 -5.26 16.06 -8.51
N VAL A 89 -5.81 15.81 -7.33
CA VAL A 89 -7.27 15.69 -7.12
C VAL A 89 -7.80 16.89 -6.33
N ALA A 90 -9.12 17.08 -6.30
CA ALA A 90 -9.74 18.20 -5.59
C ALA A 90 -9.56 18.10 -4.06
N ALA A 91 -9.72 16.91 -3.49
CA ALA A 91 -9.53 16.65 -2.07
C ALA A 91 -9.24 15.16 -1.83
N LEU A 92 -8.54 14.86 -0.73
CA LEU A 92 -8.30 13.51 -0.23
C LEU A 92 -8.99 13.31 1.13
N PRO A 93 -9.25 12.06 1.56
CA PRO A 93 -9.86 11.79 2.85
C PRO A 93 -9.05 12.40 4.00
N ARG A 94 -9.75 12.89 5.03
CA ARG A 94 -9.17 13.57 6.21
C ARG A 94 -8.28 14.78 5.91
N GLY A 95 -8.36 15.34 4.70
CA GLY A 95 -7.48 16.45 4.30
C GLY A 95 -6.03 16.03 4.09
N GLY A 96 -5.80 14.76 3.73
CA GLY A 96 -4.47 14.29 3.33
C GLY A 96 -3.92 15.09 2.15
N LEU A 97 -2.59 15.21 2.10
CA LEU A 97 -1.89 15.91 1.03
C LEU A 97 -1.38 14.97 -0.07
N VAL A 98 -1.35 13.67 0.22
CA VAL A 98 -0.96 12.61 -0.72
C VAL A 98 -1.61 11.30 -0.31
N GLU A 99 -2.04 10.53 -1.31
CA GLU A 99 -2.53 9.17 -1.18
C GLU A 99 -1.84 8.31 -2.23
N ILE A 100 -1.38 7.12 -1.84
CA ILE A 100 -0.63 6.22 -2.73
C ILE A 100 -1.29 4.84 -2.71
N GLU A 101 -1.81 4.41 -3.85
CA GLU A 101 -2.28 3.04 -4.09
C GLU A 101 -1.24 2.23 -4.86
N ALA A 102 -1.36 0.90 -4.84
CA ALA A 102 -0.42 0.04 -5.54
C ALA A 102 -1.02 -1.32 -5.93
N VAL A 103 -0.43 -1.91 -6.97
CA VAL A 103 -0.62 -3.31 -7.34
C VAL A 103 0.73 -4.00 -7.22
N ALA A 104 0.76 -5.17 -6.60
CA ALA A 104 1.96 -5.98 -6.43
C ALA A 104 1.71 -7.44 -6.85
N VAL A 105 2.79 -8.18 -7.09
CA VAL A 105 2.76 -9.61 -7.42
C VAL A 105 3.57 -10.38 -6.38
N LEU A 106 2.98 -11.45 -5.84
CA LEU A 106 3.60 -12.31 -4.83
C LEU A 106 4.45 -13.40 -5.47
N GLY A 107 5.48 -13.82 -4.72
CA GLY A 107 6.34 -14.95 -5.05
C GLY A 107 7.70 -14.53 -5.62
N PRO A 108 8.52 -15.50 -6.06
CA PRO A 108 9.77 -15.19 -6.73
C PRO A 108 9.48 -14.47 -8.05
N ILE A 109 10.13 -13.32 -8.23
CA ILE A 109 10.11 -12.54 -9.47
C ILE A 109 11.52 -12.57 -10.03
N THR A 110 11.62 -12.90 -11.32
CA THR A 110 12.88 -12.87 -12.06
C THR A 110 12.75 -11.82 -13.14
N ASP A 111 13.55 -10.77 -13.03
CA ASP A 111 13.65 -9.77 -14.10
C ASP A 111 14.35 -10.39 -15.31
N ALA A 112 13.79 -10.14 -16.50
CA ALA A 112 14.48 -10.46 -17.74
C ALA A 112 15.71 -9.54 -17.90
N SER A 113 16.80 -10.08 -18.45
CA SER A 113 18.04 -9.35 -18.74
C SER A 113 17.90 -8.35 -19.87
#